data_AF-A0A0Q8N5W3-F1
#
_entry.id   AF-A0A0Q8N5W3-F1
#
_cell.length_a   1.000
_cell.length_b   1.000
_cell.length_c   1.000
_cell.angle_alpha   90.00
_cell.angle_beta   90.00
_cell.angle_gamma   90.00
#
_symmetry.space_group_name_H-M   'P 1'
#
loop_
_entity.id
_entity.type
_entity.pdbx_description
1 polymer ?
#
loop_
_entity_poly.entity_id
_entity_poly.type
_entity_poly.pdbx_seq_one_letter_code
_entity_poly.pdbx_strand_id
1 'polypeptide(L)'
;MNKKIIIKIVSLFTILLMMGCQKDDYTFGSIDTPTNLQVTAEIVGKTDATPYGDGSGIVKFTATADKAISFKYVYPDGGSDSAPTGKFTKRFTKTGVNVYTVTVIATGKGGIATTTTIDVEVQSDFSDEEAVQLLTGGTSKKWYWSASEPGHLGVGQNDGDAEKNYYANYYMAGPFEKAASPNSSCLYENVLTFSLVGDQIKYLLDNGGATFFNKDFGSVGGATLTEDMCLSYNTTAVKTVSLSPSESVVMANPKHAEQTRGTTMNFSDGGFMGYYIGQSSYEILSITANRMVVRAVMGGNPALAWYHIFTTTPPNQNPTTDYTNLVWSDEFNTDGAPDAAKWNYDLGRGDNGWGNNEKQNYTNAATNVKVQGGNLVITAKKEASGGADYSSARLKTDAKFAFTYGKVEVKAKLPSGAGTWPAIWMLGQNYASKPWPACGEIDIMEHVGNNQNVILSTLHYPGHSGGNGVTSSKTYANVSTEFHVYKVIWSPASVNTYVDDDLLHSVPNDGSLPFNSDFFLILNVAMGGNLGGNIDGAFTQSSMEIDYVRIYQ
;
A
#
# COMPACT_ATOMS: atom_id res chain seq x y z
N MET A 1 -17.30 33.50 76.95
CA MET A 1 -17.70 32.13 76.55
C MET A 1 -16.98 31.15 77.48
N ASN A 2 -17.73 30.29 78.17
CA ASN A 2 -17.29 29.56 79.36
C ASN A 2 -16.33 28.40 78.98
N LYS A 3 -15.21 28.18 79.70
CA LYS A 3 -14.21 27.11 79.40
C LYS A 3 -14.85 25.71 79.24
N LYS A 4 -15.99 25.47 79.89
CA LYS A 4 -16.78 24.22 79.78
C LYS A 4 -17.49 24.03 78.43
N ILE A 5 -17.75 25.10 77.68
CA ILE A 5 -18.39 25.04 76.35
C ILE A 5 -17.35 24.71 75.27
N ILE A 6 -16.14 25.27 75.38
CA ILE A 6 -15.04 24.97 74.46
C ILE A 6 -14.62 23.49 74.58
N ILE A 7 -14.55 22.94 75.80
CA ILE A 7 -14.24 21.51 75.99
C ILE A 7 -15.33 20.61 75.39
N LYS A 8 -16.62 20.98 75.50
CA LYS A 8 -17.71 20.20 74.89
C LYS A 8 -17.73 20.29 73.36
N ILE A 9 -17.41 21.45 72.80
CA ILE A 9 -17.31 21.62 71.33
C ILE A 9 -16.07 20.89 70.79
N VAL A 10 -14.93 20.95 71.48
CA VAL A 10 -13.72 20.21 71.11
C VAL A 10 -13.96 18.70 71.25
N SER A 11 -14.57 18.21 72.34
CA SER A 11 -14.89 16.78 72.47
C SER A 11 -15.91 16.29 71.44
N LEU A 12 -16.88 17.11 71.03
CA LEU A 12 -17.85 16.73 69.98
C LEU A 12 -17.21 16.75 68.58
N PHE A 13 -16.27 17.66 68.31
CA PHE A 13 -15.49 17.68 67.06
C PHE A 13 -14.42 16.57 67.00
N THR A 14 -13.87 16.17 68.15
CA THR A 14 -12.91 15.05 68.24
C THR A 14 -13.60 13.70 68.07
N ILE A 15 -14.88 13.58 68.44
CA ILE A 15 -15.69 12.38 68.19
C ILE A 15 -16.18 12.33 66.72
N LEU A 16 -16.39 13.47 66.06
CA LEU A 16 -16.73 13.52 64.63
C LEU A 16 -15.52 13.29 63.70
N LEU A 17 -14.30 13.54 64.16
CA LEU A 17 -13.06 13.29 63.40
C LEU A 17 -12.58 11.82 63.42
N MET A 18 -13.27 10.95 64.17
CA MET A 18 -12.97 9.51 64.25
C MET A 18 -13.78 8.66 63.25
N MET A 19 -14.64 9.27 62.42
CA MET A 19 -15.22 8.61 61.23
C MET A 19 -14.25 8.76 60.04
N GLY A 20 -12.99 8.39 60.26
CA GLY A 20 -11.99 8.30 59.22
C GLY A 20 -12.01 6.89 58.62
N CYS A 21 -12.37 6.81 57.34
CA CYS A 21 -12.18 5.68 56.42
C CYS A 21 -12.34 4.28 57.05
N GLN A 22 -13.51 3.66 56.88
CA GLN A 22 -13.51 2.20 56.69
C GLN A 22 -12.70 1.95 55.41
N LYS A 23 -11.41 1.68 55.58
CA LYS A 23 -10.63 0.96 54.59
C LYS A 23 -11.27 -0.42 54.58
N ASP A 24 -11.96 -0.76 53.50
CA ASP A 24 -12.32 -2.15 53.28
C ASP A 24 -11.00 -2.93 53.24
N ASP A 25 -10.63 -3.53 54.38
CA ASP A 25 -9.54 -4.48 54.45
C ASP A 25 -10.02 -5.71 53.69
N TYR A 26 -9.77 -5.70 52.38
CA TYR A 26 -9.83 -6.89 51.56
C TYR A 26 -8.75 -7.84 52.06
N THR A 27 -9.10 -8.64 53.06
CA THR A 27 -8.27 -9.76 53.47
C THR A 27 -8.28 -10.74 52.30
N PHE A 28 -7.12 -10.95 51.68
CA PHE A 28 -6.96 -12.14 50.84
C PHE A 28 -7.30 -13.33 51.73
N GLY A 29 -8.34 -14.10 51.37
CA GLY A 29 -8.57 -15.40 52.00
C GLY A 29 -7.31 -16.27 51.90
N SER A 30 -7.29 -17.42 52.58
CA SER A 30 -6.13 -18.33 52.62
C SER A 30 -5.36 -18.38 51.30
N ILE A 31 -4.08 -18.01 51.36
CA ILE A 31 -3.16 -18.19 50.25
C ILE A 31 -2.91 -19.69 50.14
N ASP A 32 -3.35 -20.26 49.03
CA ASP A 32 -3.38 -21.70 48.85
C ASP A 32 -2.35 -22.07 47.78
N THR A 33 -1.20 -22.57 48.22
CA THR A 33 -0.18 -23.12 47.32
C THR A 33 -0.69 -24.44 46.74
N PRO A 34 -0.73 -24.60 45.41
CA PRO A 34 -1.09 -25.87 44.81
C PRO A 34 -0.14 -26.99 45.24
N THR A 35 -0.67 -28.15 45.59
CA THR A 35 0.12 -29.32 45.99
C THR A 35 -0.28 -30.55 45.20
N ASN A 36 0.52 -31.62 45.25
CA ASN A 36 0.25 -32.87 44.54
C ASN A 36 0.02 -32.66 43.02
N LEU A 37 0.83 -31.80 42.39
CA LEU A 37 0.77 -31.59 40.95
C LEU A 37 1.20 -32.87 40.22
N GLN A 38 0.25 -33.49 39.54
CA GLN A 38 0.44 -34.65 38.69
C GLN A 38 0.14 -34.27 37.25
N VAL A 39 0.94 -34.78 36.31
CA VAL A 39 0.78 -34.53 34.88
C VAL A 39 0.87 -35.85 34.15
N THR A 40 -0.09 -36.11 33.27
CA THR A 40 -0.06 -37.24 32.34
C THR A 40 -0.09 -36.74 30.90
N ALA A 41 0.53 -37.49 30.00
CA ALA A 41 0.54 -37.25 28.58
C ALA A 41 0.14 -38.52 27.82
N GLU A 42 -0.93 -38.44 27.04
CA GLU A 42 -1.39 -39.50 26.13
C GLU A 42 -1.02 -39.13 24.69
N ILE A 43 -0.12 -39.90 24.09
CA ILE A 43 0.25 -39.74 22.67
C ILE A 43 -0.83 -40.42 21.82
N VAL A 44 -1.45 -39.66 20.91
CA VAL A 44 -2.52 -40.17 20.04
C VAL A 44 -1.96 -41.23 19.07
N GLY A 45 -2.69 -42.33 18.93
CA GLY A 45 -2.29 -43.43 18.05
C GLY A 45 -1.16 -44.30 18.59
N LYS A 46 -0.75 -44.11 19.85
CA LYS A 46 0.29 -44.93 20.48
C LYS A 46 -0.17 -46.36 20.67
N THR A 47 0.58 -47.30 20.12
CA THR A 47 0.43 -48.75 20.32
C THR A 47 1.81 -49.39 20.47
N ASP A 48 1.89 -50.69 20.73
CA ASP A 48 3.18 -51.42 20.76
C ASP A 48 3.92 -51.36 19.40
N ALA A 49 3.18 -51.25 18.29
CA ALA A 49 3.75 -51.11 16.95
C ALA A 49 4.11 -49.65 16.59
N THR A 50 3.47 -48.68 17.25
CA THR A 50 3.62 -47.24 17.02
C THR A 50 3.94 -46.53 18.34
N PRO A 51 5.13 -46.76 18.94
CA PRO A 51 5.43 -46.31 20.31
C PRO A 51 5.41 -44.78 20.47
N TYR A 52 5.57 -44.05 19.36
CA TYR A 52 5.63 -42.58 19.30
C TYR A 52 4.37 -41.93 18.70
N GLY A 53 3.29 -42.70 18.51
CA GLY A 53 2.01 -42.22 17.97
C GLY A 53 1.79 -42.56 16.49
N ASP A 54 0.66 -42.11 15.95
CA ASP A 54 0.24 -42.33 14.55
C ASP A 54 0.84 -41.33 13.54
N GLY A 55 1.89 -40.59 13.93
CA GLY A 55 2.48 -39.53 13.10
C GLY A 55 1.71 -38.20 13.12
N SER A 56 0.57 -38.10 13.84
CA SER A 56 -0.16 -36.83 13.97
C SER A 56 0.59 -35.80 14.81
N GLY A 57 1.53 -36.22 15.66
CA GLY A 57 2.16 -35.33 16.62
C GLY A 57 1.25 -34.89 17.78
N ILE A 58 0.04 -35.43 17.91
CA ILE A 58 -0.93 -34.99 18.91
C ILE A 58 -0.66 -35.66 20.26
N VAL A 59 -0.59 -34.83 21.31
CA VAL A 59 -0.49 -35.25 22.70
C VAL A 59 -1.61 -34.61 23.51
N LYS A 60 -2.36 -35.43 24.25
CA LYS A 60 -3.36 -34.96 25.21
C LYS A 60 -2.75 -34.92 26.61
N PHE A 61 -2.68 -33.73 27.18
CA PHE A 61 -2.19 -33.52 28.54
C PHE A 61 -3.35 -33.46 29.53
N THR A 62 -3.15 -34.05 30.71
CA THR A 62 -4.02 -33.87 31.87
C THR A 62 -3.16 -33.53 33.08
N ALA A 63 -3.42 -32.38 33.68
CA ALA A 63 -2.81 -31.94 34.92
C ALA A 63 -3.86 -31.88 36.03
N THR A 64 -3.49 -32.33 37.23
CA THR A 64 -4.29 -32.22 38.44
C THR A 64 -3.41 -31.74 39.58
N ALA A 65 -3.96 -30.91 40.46
CA ALA A 65 -3.29 -30.43 41.66
C ALA A 65 -4.34 -30.01 42.69
N ASP A 66 -4.08 -30.28 43.96
CA ASP A 66 -4.92 -29.81 45.06
C ASP A 66 -4.83 -28.30 45.15
N LYS A 67 -5.98 -27.62 45.31
CA LYS A 67 -6.10 -26.17 45.46
C LYS A 67 -5.61 -25.34 44.26
N ALA A 68 -5.42 -25.96 43.10
CA ALA A 68 -5.21 -25.24 41.85
C ALA A 68 -6.53 -24.66 41.32
N ILE A 69 -6.48 -23.43 40.83
CA ILE A 69 -7.59 -22.74 40.15
C ILE A 69 -7.39 -22.68 38.63
N SER A 70 -6.16 -22.84 38.16
CA SER A 70 -5.82 -22.89 36.74
C SER A 70 -4.48 -23.60 36.50
N PHE A 71 -4.27 -24.04 35.26
CA PHE A 71 -3.01 -24.61 34.80
C PHE A 71 -2.51 -23.86 33.55
N LYS A 72 -1.19 -23.88 33.35
CA LYS A 72 -0.54 -23.37 32.14
C LYS A 72 0.52 -24.36 31.67
N TYR A 73 0.50 -24.68 30.39
CA TYR A 73 1.52 -25.49 29.71
C TYR A 73 2.49 -24.57 28.98
N VAL A 74 3.79 -24.80 29.13
CA VAL A 74 4.86 -24.06 28.44
C VAL A 74 5.72 -25.07 27.69
N TYR A 75 5.92 -24.83 26.40
CA TYR A 75 6.58 -25.74 25.49
C TYR A 75 7.97 -25.21 25.07
N PRO A 76 8.89 -26.10 24.66
CA PRO A 76 10.23 -25.68 24.23
C PRO A 76 10.25 -24.94 22.89
N ASP A 77 9.15 -24.95 22.13
CA ASP A 77 8.98 -24.15 20.89
C ASP A 77 8.74 -22.65 21.16
N GLY A 78 8.70 -22.26 22.44
CA GLY A 78 8.47 -20.89 22.91
C GLY A 78 7.00 -20.58 23.20
N GLY A 79 6.07 -21.45 22.81
CA GLY A 79 4.65 -21.24 23.05
C GLY A 79 4.20 -21.59 24.46
N SER A 80 3.02 -21.11 24.85
CA SER A 80 2.34 -21.54 26.07
C SER A 80 0.83 -21.46 25.95
N ASP A 81 0.13 -22.35 26.64
CA ASP A 81 -1.33 -22.44 26.63
C ASP A 81 -1.91 -22.45 28.05
N SER A 82 -3.00 -21.71 28.24
CA SER A 82 -3.76 -21.72 29.50
C SER A 82 -4.83 -22.81 29.44
N ALA A 83 -4.88 -23.65 30.47
CA ALA A 83 -5.82 -24.75 30.59
C ALA A 83 -6.47 -24.73 31.98
N PRO A 84 -7.52 -23.90 32.20
CA PRO A 84 -8.16 -23.79 33.50
C PRO A 84 -8.65 -25.13 34.09
N THR A 85 -9.05 -26.07 33.22
CA THR A 85 -9.51 -27.41 33.59
C THR A 85 -8.38 -28.44 33.78
N GLY A 86 -7.14 -28.03 33.55
CA GLY A 86 -5.97 -28.92 33.54
C GLY A 86 -5.85 -29.80 32.29
N LYS A 87 -6.84 -29.83 31.40
CA LYS A 87 -6.80 -30.62 30.16
C LYS A 87 -6.45 -29.76 28.96
N PHE A 88 -5.53 -30.22 28.13
CA PHE A 88 -5.15 -29.53 26.90
C PHE A 88 -4.66 -30.52 25.84
N THR A 89 -4.92 -30.24 24.57
CA THR A 89 -4.43 -31.05 23.45
C THR A 89 -3.47 -30.20 22.63
N LYS A 90 -2.23 -30.66 22.45
CA LYS A 90 -1.20 -29.96 21.68
C LYS A 90 -0.72 -30.86 20.55
N ARG A 91 -0.58 -30.27 19.36
CA ARG A 91 0.10 -30.91 18.22
C ARG A 91 1.54 -30.41 18.15
N PHE A 92 2.48 -31.35 18.15
CA PHE A 92 3.89 -31.09 17.86
C PHE A 92 4.13 -31.31 16.36
N THR A 93 4.80 -30.36 15.73
CA THR A 93 4.84 -30.22 14.27
C THR A 93 6.25 -30.36 13.69
N LYS A 94 7.27 -30.51 14.54
CA LYS A 94 8.62 -30.81 14.04
C LYS A 94 8.62 -32.25 13.52
N THR A 95 8.93 -32.40 12.24
CA THR A 95 8.91 -33.67 11.54
C THR A 95 9.86 -34.69 12.18
N GLY A 96 9.44 -35.96 12.17
CA GLY A 96 10.15 -37.08 12.80
C GLY A 96 9.81 -37.27 14.28
N VAL A 97 10.55 -38.17 14.92
CA VAL A 97 10.44 -38.45 16.37
C VAL A 97 11.26 -37.42 17.13
N ASN A 98 10.61 -36.67 18.02
CA ASN A 98 11.25 -35.62 18.80
C ASN A 98 10.81 -35.71 20.27
N VAL A 99 11.74 -35.39 21.18
CA VAL A 99 11.49 -35.29 22.62
C VAL A 99 11.23 -33.83 22.99
N TYR A 100 10.14 -33.58 23.73
CA TYR A 100 9.77 -32.25 24.21
C TYR A 100 9.61 -32.26 25.73
N THR A 101 10.35 -31.40 26.41
CA THR A 101 10.17 -31.15 27.86
C THR A 101 9.11 -30.07 28.06
N VAL A 102 7.93 -30.46 28.49
CA VAL A 102 6.80 -29.56 28.74
C VAL A 102 6.78 -29.16 30.20
N THR A 103 6.80 -27.86 30.47
CA THR A 103 6.65 -27.32 31.82
C THR A 103 5.18 -27.07 32.11
N VAL A 104 4.68 -27.56 33.25
CA VAL A 104 3.30 -27.36 33.70
C VAL A 104 3.29 -26.57 34.98
N ILE A 105 2.52 -25.48 34.97
CA ILE A 105 2.39 -24.54 36.08
C ILE A 105 0.96 -24.64 36.60
N ALA A 106 0.78 -25.09 37.84
CA ALA A 106 -0.50 -25.02 38.54
C ALA A 106 -0.53 -23.73 39.39
N THR A 107 -1.57 -22.91 39.22
CA THR A 107 -1.74 -21.65 39.96
C THR A 107 -2.88 -21.80 40.96
N GLY A 108 -2.65 -21.38 42.20
CA GLY A 108 -3.63 -21.40 43.29
C GLY A 108 -4.13 -20.00 43.66
N LYS A 109 -4.92 -19.93 44.74
CA LYS A 109 -5.48 -18.67 45.23
C LYS A 109 -4.36 -17.74 45.74
N GLY A 110 -4.42 -16.48 45.34
CA GLY A 110 -3.36 -15.49 45.63
C GLY A 110 -2.19 -15.51 44.65
N GLY A 111 -2.29 -16.26 43.54
CA GLY A 111 -1.28 -16.26 42.47
C GLY A 111 -0.03 -17.09 42.76
N ILE A 112 0.00 -17.84 43.86
CA ILE A 112 1.09 -18.77 44.16
C ILE A 112 1.02 -19.95 43.20
N ALA A 113 2.17 -20.37 42.66
CA ALA A 113 2.25 -21.44 41.68
C ALA A 113 3.21 -22.56 42.11
N THR A 114 2.88 -23.78 41.69
CA THR A 114 3.74 -24.97 41.76
C THR A 114 4.00 -25.45 40.35
N THR A 115 5.22 -25.88 40.04
CA THR A 115 5.62 -26.28 38.69
C THR A 115 6.16 -27.71 38.67
N THR A 116 5.99 -28.39 37.53
CA THR A 116 6.62 -29.67 37.23
C THR A 116 6.93 -29.77 35.74
N THR A 117 7.68 -30.80 35.32
CA THR A 117 7.99 -31.06 33.91
C THR A 117 7.61 -32.48 33.53
N ILE A 118 7.24 -32.67 32.27
CA ILE A 118 7.04 -33.98 31.64
C ILE A 118 7.74 -34.02 30.29
N ASP A 119 8.50 -35.08 30.04
CA ASP A 119 9.07 -35.35 28.71
C ASP A 119 8.08 -36.17 27.88
N VAL A 120 7.83 -35.72 26.65
CA VAL A 120 7.01 -36.43 25.68
C VAL A 120 7.82 -36.69 24.42
N GLU A 121 7.96 -37.96 24.04
CA GLU A 121 8.61 -38.39 22.80
C GLU A 121 7.52 -38.75 21.79
N VAL A 122 7.39 -37.96 20.73
CA VAL A 122 6.27 -38.04 19.79
C VAL A 122 6.72 -37.87 18.34
N GLN A 123 6.10 -38.62 17.44
CA GLN A 123 6.31 -38.58 16.00
C GLN A 123 5.34 -37.60 15.32
N SER A 124 5.86 -36.75 14.44
CA SER A 124 5.07 -35.90 13.54
C SER A 124 5.50 -36.12 12.09
N ASP A 125 4.57 -36.39 11.19
CA ASP A 125 4.90 -36.75 9.79
C ASP A 125 4.60 -35.63 8.79
N PHE A 126 3.92 -34.55 9.22
CA PHE A 126 3.53 -33.48 8.31
C PHE A 126 4.70 -32.54 8.00
N SER A 127 4.86 -32.21 6.72
CA SER A 127 5.79 -31.20 6.23
C SER A 127 5.23 -30.52 4.99
N ASP A 128 5.50 -29.23 4.82
CA ASP A 128 5.11 -28.47 3.62
C ASP A 128 6.23 -27.49 3.24
N GLU A 129 7.33 -28.04 2.71
CA GLU A 129 8.54 -27.28 2.38
C GLU A 129 8.29 -26.19 1.32
N GLU A 130 7.40 -26.44 0.37
CA GLU A 130 7.02 -25.45 -0.64
C GLU A 130 6.29 -24.27 0.02
N ALA A 131 5.38 -24.48 0.98
CA ALA A 131 4.79 -23.37 1.73
C ALA A 131 5.85 -22.60 2.53
N VAL A 132 6.83 -23.28 3.15
CA VAL A 132 7.95 -22.61 3.83
C VAL A 132 8.69 -21.69 2.86
N GLN A 133 9.05 -22.20 1.67
CA GLN A 133 9.76 -21.44 0.65
C GLN A 133 8.93 -20.27 0.13
N LEU A 134 7.62 -20.46 -0.10
CA LEU A 134 6.75 -19.41 -0.59
C LEU A 134 6.51 -18.34 0.48
N LEU A 135 6.31 -18.72 1.75
CA LEU A 135 6.12 -17.78 2.86
C LEU A 135 7.35 -16.92 3.10
N THR A 136 8.55 -17.50 3.06
CA THR A 136 9.80 -16.86 3.52
C THR A 136 10.73 -16.42 2.39
N GLY A 137 10.51 -16.87 1.15
CA GLY A 137 11.47 -16.70 0.05
C GLY A 137 12.80 -17.43 0.28
N GLY A 138 12.86 -18.37 1.23
CA GLY A 138 14.05 -19.09 1.66
C GLY A 138 14.91 -18.36 2.70
N THR A 139 14.61 -17.10 3.01
CA THR A 139 15.30 -16.33 4.06
C THR A 139 14.34 -15.43 4.82
N SER A 140 13.87 -14.36 4.19
CA SER A 140 12.85 -13.47 4.73
C SER A 140 12.04 -12.85 3.61
N LYS A 141 10.72 -12.76 3.80
CA LYS A 141 9.79 -12.17 2.85
C LYS A 141 8.72 -11.37 3.58
N LYS A 142 8.41 -10.20 3.01
CA LYS A 142 7.35 -9.31 3.48
C LYS A 142 6.08 -9.53 2.68
N TRP A 143 4.97 -9.46 3.39
CA TRP A 143 3.62 -9.57 2.88
C TRP A 143 2.81 -8.37 3.38
N TYR A 144 1.88 -7.95 2.54
CA TYR A 144 1.02 -6.80 2.76
C TYR A 144 -0.40 -7.17 2.36
N TRP A 145 -1.40 -6.46 2.87
CA TRP A 145 -2.77 -6.64 2.39
C TRP A 145 -2.86 -6.39 0.89
N SER A 146 -3.55 -7.26 0.16
CA SER A 146 -3.84 -7.07 -1.28
C SER A 146 -4.96 -6.03 -1.44
N ALA A 147 -4.76 -4.81 -0.92
CA ALA A 147 -5.84 -3.82 -0.74
C ALA A 147 -6.55 -3.44 -2.06
N SER A 148 -5.85 -3.50 -3.20
CA SER A 148 -6.43 -3.25 -4.53
C SER A 148 -7.34 -4.37 -5.03
N GLU A 149 -7.28 -5.55 -4.41
CA GLU A 149 -8.04 -6.72 -4.81
C GLU A 149 -9.41 -6.76 -4.10
N PRO A 150 -10.52 -6.96 -4.83
CA PRO A 150 -11.81 -7.20 -4.21
C PRO A 150 -11.79 -8.43 -3.31
N GLY A 151 -12.38 -8.34 -2.12
CA GLY A 151 -12.45 -9.45 -1.16
C GLY A 151 -11.15 -9.72 -0.41
N HIS A 152 -10.15 -8.82 -0.47
CA HIS A 152 -8.91 -8.96 0.28
C HIS A 152 -9.13 -9.11 1.79
N LEU A 153 -10.21 -8.53 2.31
CA LEU A 153 -10.77 -8.81 3.61
C LEU A 153 -12.24 -9.20 3.39
N GLY A 154 -12.66 -10.34 3.93
CA GLY A 154 -14.05 -10.77 3.84
C GLY A 154 -14.42 -11.79 4.90
N VAL A 155 -15.73 -11.99 5.06
CA VAL A 155 -16.29 -12.99 5.96
C VAL A 155 -17.31 -13.84 5.21
N GLY A 156 -17.36 -15.12 5.60
CA GLY A 156 -18.34 -16.07 5.11
C GLY A 156 -18.68 -17.10 6.17
N GLN A 157 -19.42 -18.12 5.73
CA GLN A 157 -19.82 -19.23 6.59
C GLN A 157 -18.65 -20.16 6.95
N ASN A 158 -18.83 -20.86 8.07
CA ASN A 158 -18.05 -22.03 8.49
C ASN A 158 -19.01 -23.15 8.90
N ASP A 159 -19.48 -23.90 7.92
CA ASP A 159 -20.46 -24.97 8.09
C ASP A 159 -20.18 -26.17 7.17
N GLY A 160 -21.13 -27.11 7.06
CA GLY A 160 -20.98 -28.31 6.22
C GLY A 160 -21.21 -28.10 4.72
N ASP A 161 -21.50 -26.89 4.25
CA ASP A 161 -21.73 -26.63 2.82
C ASP A 161 -20.40 -26.63 2.05
N ALA A 162 -20.11 -27.74 1.39
CA ALA A 162 -18.87 -27.94 0.65
C ALA A 162 -18.62 -26.85 -0.42
N GLU A 163 -19.64 -26.14 -0.91
CA GLU A 163 -19.50 -25.17 -2.01
C GLU A 163 -19.15 -23.75 -1.56
N LYS A 164 -19.26 -23.41 -0.27
CA LYS A 164 -19.19 -22.00 0.20
C LYS A 164 -18.15 -21.70 1.28
N ASN A 165 -17.28 -22.66 1.60
CA ASN A 165 -16.33 -22.54 2.72
C ASN A 165 -14.90 -22.11 2.32
N TYR A 166 -14.66 -21.79 1.05
CA TYR A 166 -13.33 -21.42 0.53
C TYR A 166 -13.27 -19.99 -0.05
N TYR A 167 -14.30 -19.17 0.17
CA TYR A 167 -14.32 -17.75 -0.16
C TYR A 167 -15.30 -16.99 0.75
N ALA A 168 -15.16 -15.67 0.81
CA ALA A 168 -16.05 -14.82 1.60
C ALA A 168 -17.37 -14.57 0.86
N ASN A 169 -18.46 -15.16 1.36
CA ASN A 169 -19.78 -15.09 0.72
C ASN A 169 -20.79 -14.18 1.42
N TYR A 170 -20.50 -13.68 2.63
CA TYR A 170 -21.37 -12.74 3.35
C TYR A 170 -20.96 -11.29 3.14
N TYR A 171 -19.66 -11.02 3.13
CA TYR A 171 -19.11 -9.70 2.88
C TYR A 171 -17.70 -9.80 2.28
N MET A 172 -17.43 -8.94 1.30
CA MET A 172 -16.13 -8.78 0.67
C MET A 172 -15.84 -7.27 0.58
N ALA A 173 -14.71 -6.83 1.13
CA ALA A 173 -14.27 -5.46 1.02
C ALA A 173 -14.00 -5.10 -0.45
N GLY A 174 -14.49 -3.96 -0.91
CA GLY A 174 -14.09 -3.38 -2.18
C GLY A 174 -12.60 -2.97 -2.19
N PRO A 175 -12.00 -2.74 -3.38
CA PRO A 175 -10.65 -2.21 -3.49
C PRO A 175 -10.46 -0.96 -2.62
N PHE A 176 -9.43 -0.99 -1.77
CA PHE A 176 -9.05 0.06 -0.81
C PHE A 176 -10.15 0.51 0.14
N GLU A 177 -11.23 -0.26 0.33
CA GLU A 177 -12.39 0.17 1.12
C GLU A 177 -12.01 0.60 2.55
N LYS A 178 -11.11 -0.14 3.21
CA LYS A 178 -10.69 0.18 4.59
C LYS A 178 -9.84 1.45 4.72
N ALA A 179 -9.30 2.00 3.64
CA ALA A 179 -8.53 3.24 3.67
C ALA A 179 -9.41 4.49 3.78
N ALA A 180 -10.71 4.37 3.49
CA ALA A 180 -11.62 5.51 3.44
C ALA A 180 -11.95 6.09 4.83
N SER A 181 -11.50 5.46 5.92
CA SER A 181 -11.80 5.87 7.29
C SER A 181 -10.60 5.70 8.22
N PRO A 182 -10.33 6.68 9.10
CA PRO A 182 -9.37 6.51 10.20
C PRO A 182 -9.66 5.30 11.07
N ASN A 183 -10.95 4.91 11.20
CA ASN A 183 -11.34 3.73 11.98
C ASN A 183 -10.84 2.43 11.36
N SER A 184 -10.46 2.37 10.09
CA SER A 184 -10.03 1.12 9.46
C SER A 184 -8.72 1.21 8.68
N SER A 185 -8.21 2.42 8.46
CA SER A 185 -7.05 2.69 7.61
C SER A 185 -5.75 2.03 8.09
N CYS A 186 -5.58 1.83 9.40
CA CYS A 186 -4.41 1.17 9.98
C CYS A 186 -4.20 -0.27 9.45
N LEU A 187 -5.25 -0.90 8.89
CA LEU A 187 -5.14 -2.23 8.29
C LEU A 187 -4.07 -2.27 7.20
N TYR A 188 -4.00 -1.23 6.36
CA TYR A 188 -3.09 -1.20 5.21
C TYR A 188 -1.67 -0.73 5.55
N GLU A 189 -1.42 -0.36 6.81
CA GLU A 189 -0.07 -0.07 7.31
C GLU A 189 0.68 -1.34 7.72
N ASN A 190 0.00 -2.49 7.73
CA ASN A 190 0.59 -3.74 8.22
C ASN A 190 1.69 -4.27 7.29
N VAL A 191 2.81 -4.66 7.89
CA VAL A 191 3.90 -5.40 7.26
C VAL A 191 4.06 -6.74 7.95
N LEU A 192 3.68 -7.80 7.26
CA LEU A 192 3.76 -9.18 7.75
C LEU A 192 5.08 -9.77 7.26
N THR A 193 6.04 -9.95 8.16
CA THR A 193 7.35 -10.50 7.80
C THR A 193 7.46 -11.94 8.24
N PHE A 194 7.64 -12.86 7.29
CA PHE A 194 7.96 -14.26 7.55
C PHE A 194 9.44 -14.49 7.27
N SER A 195 10.17 -15.04 8.24
CA SER A 195 11.59 -15.32 8.15
C SER A 195 11.89 -16.76 8.51
N LEU A 196 12.87 -17.37 7.87
CA LEU A 196 13.36 -18.70 8.17
C LEU A 196 14.63 -18.59 9.02
N VAL A 197 14.59 -19.09 10.26
CA VAL A 197 15.73 -19.10 11.18
C VAL A 197 16.00 -20.54 11.59
N GLY A 198 17.03 -21.16 10.99
CA GLY A 198 17.19 -22.61 11.02
C GLY A 198 15.97 -23.26 10.36
N ASP A 199 15.37 -24.24 11.03
CA ASP A 199 14.15 -24.92 10.55
C ASP A 199 12.84 -24.27 11.05
N GLN A 200 12.93 -23.12 11.71
CA GLN A 200 11.77 -22.44 12.29
C GLN A 200 11.34 -21.22 11.47
N ILE A 201 10.06 -21.17 11.15
CA ILE A 201 9.44 -19.95 10.62
C ILE A 201 9.21 -18.98 11.79
N LYS A 202 9.75 -17.77 11.65
CA LYS A 202 9.50 -16.64 12.52
C LYS A 202 8.57 -15.66 11.83
N TYR A 203 7.70 -15.03 12.61
CA TYR A 203 6.73 -14.06 12.13
C TYR A 203 6.81 -12.78 12.94
N LEU A 204 6.82 -11.65 12.25
CA LEU A 204 6.71 -10.33 12.83
C LEU A 204 5.57 -9.59 12.12
N LEU A 205 4.61 -9.11 12.90
CA LEU A 205 3.63 -8.13 12.46
C LEU A 205 4.11 -6.75 12.90
N ASP A 206 4.55 -5.94 11.93
CA ASP A 206 4.70 -4.50 12.15
C ASP A 206 3.39 -3.82 11.73
N ASN A 207 2.68 -3.25 12.68
CA ASN A 207 1.36 -2.68 12.48
C ASN A 207 1.32 -1.16 12.70
N GLY A 208 2.49 -0.49 12.71
CA GLY A 208 2.55 0.95 12.94
C GLY A 208 2.06 1.40 14.33
N GLY A 209 1.85 0.46 15.26
CA GLY A 209 1.32 0.72 16.60
C GLY A 209 -0.22 0.65 16.71
N ALA A 210 -0.93 0.34 15.62
CA ALA A 210 -2.38 0.19 15.63
C ALA A 210 -2.83 -1.14 15.00
N THR A 211 -3.86 -1.76 15.56
CA THR A 211 -4.47 -2.98 15.01
C THR A 211 -5.94 -2.74 14.72
N PHE A 212 -6.41 -3.23 13.57
CA PHE A 212 -7.83 -3.26 13.25
C PHE A 212 -8.47 -4.42 14.00
N PHE A 213 -9.40 -4.12 14.91
CA PHE A 213 -10.11 -5.10 15.72
C PHE A 213 -11.51 -5.33 15.19
N ASN A 214 -11.92 -6.60 15.16
CA ASN A 214 -13.33 -6.92 15.11
C ASN A 214 -14.03 -6.41 16.38
N LYS A 215 -15.25 -5.87 16.25
CA LYS A 215 -16.00 -5.26 17.36
C LYS A 215 -16.14 -6.18 18.59
N ASP A 216 -16.24 -7.48 18.38
CA ASP A 216 -16.47 -8.45 19.47
C ASP A 216 -15.21 -8.69 20.33
N PHE A 217 -14.06 -8.17 19.89
CA PHE A 217 -12.76 -8.32 20.57
C PHE A 217 -12.16 -7.00 21.05
N GLY A 218 -12.94 -5.93 21.08
CA GLY A 218 -12.50 -4.63 21.58
C GLY A 218 -11.79 -4.67 22.92
N SER A 219 -12.28 -5.53 23.84
CA SER A 219 -11.77 -5.62 25.20
C SER A 219 -10.30 -6.08 25.26
N VAL A 220 -9.84 -6.83 24.26
CA VAL A 220 -8.42 -7.22 24.12
C VAL A 220 -7.56 -6.00 23.79
N GLY A 221 -8.09 -5.09 22.96
CA GLY A 221 -7.49 -3.79 22.65
C GLY A 221 -7.76 -2.71 23.70
N GLY A 222 -8.39 -3.04 24.84
CA GLY A 222 -8.68 -2.10 25.92
C GLY A 222 -9.88 -1.17 25.67
N ALA A 223 -10.77 -1.51 24.75
CA ALA A 223 -11.96 -0.70 24.42
C ALA A 223 -13.25 -1.53 24.37
N THR A 224 -14.41 -0.87 24.46
CA THR A 224 -15.69 -1.49 24.10
C THR A 224 -16.10 -0.92 22.74
N LEU A 225 -16.35 -1.79 21.77
CA LEU A 225 -16.56 -1.40 20.38
C LEU A 225 -18.01 -1.60 19.94
N THR A 226 -18.53 -0.65 19.17
CA THR A 226 -19.83 -0.77 18.49
C THR A 226 -19.67 -1.17 17.02
N GLU A 227 -18.47 -1.02 16.46
CA GLU A 227 -18.07 -1.37 15.10
C GLU A 227 -16.62 -1.82 15.08
N ASP A 228 -16.18 -2.41 13.97
CA ASP A 228 -14.78 -2.76 13.79
C ASP A 228 -13.94 -1.48 13.70
N MET A 229 -12.86 -1.40 14.47
CA MET A 229 -12.03 -0.20 14.47
C MET A 229 -10.56 -0.43 14.82
N CYS A 230 -9.73 0.50 14.36
CA CYS A 230 -8.33 0.63 14.68
C CYS A 230 -8.18 1.08 16.12
N LEU A 231 -7.46 0.27 16.91
CA LEU A 231 -7.09 0.58 18.29
C LEU A 231 -5.58 0.66 18.41
N SER A 232 -5.11 1.52 19.32
CA SER A 232 -3.70 1.56 19.70
C SER A 232 -3.33 0.25 20.38
N TYR A 233 -2.60 -0.59 19.66
CA TYR A 233 -2.24 -1.94 20.07
C TYR A 233 -1.04 -2.39 19.25
N ASN A 234 0.11 -2.62 19.89
CA ASN A 234 1.37 -2.90 19.19
C ASN A 234 1.67 -4.41 19.19
N THR A 235 2.16 -4.93 18.07
CA THR A 235 2.41 -6.37 17.84
C THR A 235 3.86 -6.73 17.52
N THR A 236 4.82 -5.87 17.87
CA THR A 236 6.26 -6.00 17.56
C THR A 236 6.99 -7.22 18.11
N ALA A 237 6.34 -8.08 18.91
CA ALA A 237 6.95 -9.31 19.40
C ALA A 237 7.01 -10.37 18.29
N VAL A 238 8.22 -10.87 18.00
CA VAL A 238 8.42 -11.98 17.06
C VAL A 238 7.75 -13.24 17.59
N LYS A 239 6.99 -13.91 16.72
CA LYS A 239 6.29 -15.17 16.97
C LYS A 239 6.96 -16.33 16.24
N THR A 240 6.73 -17.54 16.72
CA THR A 240 7.04 -18.76 15.96
C THR A 240 5.79 -19.17 15.19
N VAL A 241 5.98 -19.58 13.93
CA VAL A 241 4.94 -20.18 13.10
C VAL A 241 5.26 -21.65 12.88
N SER A 242 4.29 -22.51 13.12
CA SER A 242 4.39 -23.93 12.80
C SER A 242 3.31 -24.34 11.81
N LEU A 243 3.65 -25.28 10.93
CA LEU A 243 2.73 -25.80 9.92
C LEU A 243 2.15 -27.13 10.38
N SER A 244 0.86 -27.32 10.16
CA SER A 244 0.14 -28.58 10.44
C SER A 244 -0.84 -28.91 9.31
N PRO A 245 -1.34 -30.15 9.22
CA PRO A 245 -2.46 -30.44 8.34
C PRO A 245 -3.66 -29.55 8.69
N SER A 246 -4.40 -29.12 7.68
CA SER A 246 -5.69 -28.46 7.87
C SER A 246 -6.74 -29.48 8.34
N GLU A 247 -7.53 -29.08 9.32
CA GLU A 247 -8.69 -29.80 9.83
C GLU A 247 -9.98 -29.00 9.57
N SER A 248 -9.93 -28.05 8.64
CA SER A 248 -11.05 -27.17 8.35
C SER A 248 -12.19 -27.92 7.66
N VAL A 249 -13.38 -27.33 7.69
CA VAL A 249 -14.53 -27.83 6.92
C VAL A 249 -14.27 -27.84 5.40
N VAL A 250 -13.28 -27.09 4.90
CA VAL A 250 -12.89 -27.11 3.47
C VAL A 250 -12.28 -28.47 3.12
N MET A 251 -11.51 -29.07 4.04
CA MET A 251 -10.92 -30.39 3.86
C MET A 251 -11.95 -31.52 3.77
N ALA A 252 -13.17 -31.29 4.26
CA ALA A 252 -14.26 -32.27 4.13
C ALA A 252 -14.85 -32.32 2.69
N ASN A 253 -14.53 -31.34 1.83
CA ASN A 253 -14.98 -31.36 0.45
C ASN A 253 -14.22 -32.43 -0.37
N PRO A 254 -14.89 -33.30 -1.15
CA PRO A 254 -14.23 -34.22 -2.08
C PRO A 254 -13.28 -33.54 -3.09
N LYS A 255 -13.48 -32.25 -3.40
CA LYS A 255 -12.65 -31.42 -4.28
C LYS A 255 -11.74 -30.44 -3.52
N HIS A 256 -11.49 -30.67 -2.23
CA HIS A 256 -10.69 -29.75 -1.39
C HIS A 256 -9.32 -29.41 -2.00
N ALA A 257 -8.70 -30.33 -2.76
CA ALA A 257 -7.42 -30.10 -3.42
C ALA A 257 -7.43 -28.94 -4.45
N GLU A 258 -8.62 -28.54 -4.94
CA GLU A 258 -8.80 -27.37 -5.81
C GLU A 258 -9.09 -26.08 -5.01
N GLN A 259 -9.36 -26.19 -3.71
CA GLN A 259 -9.91 -25.13 -2.86
C GLN A 259 -8.96 -24.69 -1.73
N THR A 260 -8.14 -25.62 -1.23
CA THR A 260 -7.21 -25.38 -0.14
C THR A 260 -5.91 -26.13 -0.37
N ARG A 261 -4.82 -25.57 0.14
CA ARG A 261 -3.52 -26.27 0.21
C ARG A 261 -3.55 -27.42 1.21
N GLY A 262 -4.47 -27.39 2.17
CA GLY A 262 -4.54 -28.36 3.25
C GLY A 262 -3.49 -28.15 4.35
N THR A 263 -2.92 -26.94 4.42
CA THR A 263 -1.89 -26.55 5.39
C THR A 263 -2.41 -25.43 6.29
N THR A 264 -2.22 -25.55 7.60
CA THR A 264 -2.55 -24.52 8.58
C THR A 264 -1.29 -23.94 9.20
N MET A 265 -1.20 -22.61 9.23
CA MET A 265 -0.21 -21.86 10.00
C MET A 265 -0.73 -21.64 11.42
N ASN A 266 0.06 -22.04 12.42
CA ASN A 266 -0.25 -21.84 13.83
C ASN A 266 0.79 -20.91 14.45
N PHE A 267 0.33 -19.78 14.97
CA PHE A 267 1.17 -18.71 15.52
C PHE A 267 1.27 -18.84 17.04
N SER A 268 2.49 -18.72 17.59
CA SER A 268 2.71 -18.73 19.03
C SER A 268 2.15 -17.48 19.71
N ASP A 269 1.87 -17.57 21.01
CA ASP A 269 1.61 -16.43 21.91
C ASP A 269 0.56 -15.43 21.38
N GLY A 270 -0.56 -15.96 20.88
CA GLY A 270 -1.66 -15.15 20.38
C GLY A 270 -1.34 -14.38 19.09
N GLY A 271 -0.31 -14.76 18.33
CA GLY A 271 0.01 -14.12 17.07
C GLY A 271 -1.15 -14.18 16.07
N PHE A 272 -1.29 -13.15 15.23
CA PHE A 272 -2.38 -13.02 14.27
C PHE A 272 -1.92 -12.24 13.02
N MET A 273 -2.74 -12.28 11.96
CA MET A 273 -2.42 -11.69 10.65
C MET A 273 -3.23 -10.41 10.38
N GLY A 274 -2.82 -9.31 11.01
CA GLY A 274 -3.30 -7.94 10.75
C GLY A 274 -4.65 -7.58 11.38
N TYR A 275 -5.72 -8.28 10.98
CA TYR A 275 -7.07 -8.10 11.53
C TYR A 275 -7.31 -9.03 12.71
N TYR A 276 -7.65 -8.48 13.88
CA TYR A 276 -7.82 -9.26 15.10
C TYR A 276 -9.24 -9.81 15.24
N ILE A 277 -9.35 -11.14 15.17
CA ILE A 277 -10.60 -11.91 15.28
C ILE A 277 -10.55 -12.99 16.38
N GLY A 278 -9.60 -12.85 17.32
CA GLY A 278 -9.39 -13.82 18.40
C GLY A 278 -8.93 -15.19 17.94
N GLN A 279 -8.12 -15.25 16.87
CA GLN A 279 -7.59 -16.49 16.30
C GLN A 279 -6.09 -16.38 16.01
N SER A 280 -5.39 -17.51 16.19
CA SER A 280 -3.94 -17.66 15.93
C SER A 280 -3.63 -18.83 15.01
N SER A 281 -4.64 -19.42 14.37
CA SER A 281 -4.51 -20.46 13.35
C SER A 281 -5.16 -20.02 12.03
N TYR A 282 -4.40 -20.11 10.95
CA TYR A 282 -4.80 -19.67 9.61
C TYR A 282 -4.55 -20.79 8.60
N GLU A 283 -5.60 -21.32 8.00
CA GLU A 283 -5.50 -22.25 6.87
C GLU A 283 -5.02 -21.49 5.63
N ILE A 284 -4.02 -22.03 4.94
CA ILE A 284 -3.57 -21.56 3.63
C ILE A 284 -4.51 -22.15 2.58
N LEU A 285 -5.38 -21.32 2.01
CA LEU A 285 -6.21 -21.74 0.88
C LEU A 285 -5.37 -21.81 -0.40
N SER A 286 -4.56 -20.78 -0.65
CA SER A 286 -3.58 -20.78 -1.74
C SER A 286 -2.40 -19.88 -1.42
N ILE A 287 -1.24 -20.20 -1.97
CA ILE A 287 -0.05 -19.34 -1.88
C ILE A 287 0.79 -19.50 -3.15
N THR A 288 1.27 -18.39 -3.69
CA THR A 288 2.20 -18.30 -4.81
C THR A 288 3.41 -17.45 -4.42
N ALA A 289 4.30 -17.13 -5.37
CA ALA A 289 5.46 -16.29 -5.10
C ALA A 289 5.08 -14.90 -4.54
N ASN A 290 3.93 -14.36 -4.97
CA ASN A 290 3.52 -12.98 -4.74
C ASN A 290 2.06 -12.80 -4.25
N ARG A 291 1.28 -13.87 -4.05
CA ARG A 291 -0.10 -13.79 -3.54
C ARG A 291 -0.39 -14.92 -2.55
N MET A 292 -1.07 -14.61 -1.45
CA MET A 292 -1.43 -15.57 -0.40
C MET A 292 -2.89 -15.35 0.01
N VAL A 293 -3.68 -16.42 0.06
CA VAL A 293 -5.07 -16.41 0.55
C VAL A 293 -5.13 -17.32 1.76
N VAL A 294 -5.60 -16.78 2.88
CA VAL A 294 -5.75 -17.53 4.12
C VAL A 294 -7.18 -17.43 4.65
N ARG A 295 -7.54 -18.44 5.45
CA ARG A 295 -8.83 -18.57 6.11
C ARG A 295 -8.64 -18.79 7.59
N ALA A 296 -9.43 -18.11 8.43
CA ALA A 296 -9.42 -18.29 9.88
C ALA A 296 -10.84 -18.29 10.44
N VAL A 297 -11.15 -19.29 11.27
CA VAL A 297 -12.44 -19.35 11.99
C VAL A 297 -12.40 -18.39 13.17
N MET A 298 -13.43 -17.55 13.30
CA MET A 298 -13.51 -16.50 14.31
C MET A 298 -13.53 -17.09 15.73
N GLY A 299 -12.76 -16.50 16.64
CA GLY A 299 -12.81 -16.85 18.06
C GLY A 299 -14.21 -16.60 18.63
N GLY A 300 -14.71 -17.51 19.48
CA GLY A 300 -16.03 -17.35 20.12
C GLY A 300 -17.24 -17.46 19.18
N ASN A 301 -17.06 -17.50 17.85
CA ASN A 301 -18.13 -17.71 16.89
C ASN A 301 -17.69 -18.68 15.77
N PRO A 302 -17.81 -20.00 15.98
CA PRO A 302 -17.36 -21.00 15.03
C PRO A 302 -18.20 -21.06 13.75
N ALA A 303 -19.30 -20.31 13.63
CA ALA A 303 -20.09 -20.27 12.40
C ALA A 303 -19.52 -19.31 11.35
N LEU A 304 -18.53 -18.48 11.71
CA LEU A 304 -17.92 -17.48 10.83
C LEU A 304 -16.47 -17.80 10.51
N ALA A 305 -16.12 -17.74 9.23
CA ALA A 305 -14.74 -17.76 8.76
C ALA A 305 -14.40 -16.45 8.05
N TRP A 306 -13.24 -15.91 8.40
CA TRP A 306 -12.64 -14.74 7.77
C TRP A 306 -11.61 -15.17 6.73
N TYR A 307 -11.59 -14.43 5.63
CA TYR A 307 -10.72 -14.68 4.48
C TYR A 307 -9.87 -13.45 4.25
N HIS A 308 -8.54 -13.63 4.21
CA HIS A 308 -7.59 -12.56 4.00
C HIS A 308 -6.75 -12.85 2.74
N ILE A 309 -6.50 -11.82 1.95
CA ILE A 309 -5.63 -11.88 0.78
C ILE A 309 -4.45 -10.93 0.98
N PHE A 310 -3.25 -11.48 0.84
CA PHE A 310 -1.99 -10.77 0.96
C PHE A 310 -1.18 -10.85 -0.34
N THR A 311 -0.31 -9.87 -0.54
CA THR A 311 0.60 -9.73 -1.68
C THR A 311 2.00 -9.33 -1.21
N THR A 312 3.01 -9.46 -2.06
CA THR A 312 4.39 -9.00 -1.77
C THR A 312 4.62 -7.53 -2.11
N THR A 313 3.62 -6.83 -2.63
CA THR A 313 3.70 -5.40 -3.00
C THR A 313 2.95 -4.55 -1.97
N PRO A 314 3.55 -3.48 -1.42
CA PRO A 314 2.86 -2.59 -0.49
C PRO A 314 1.57 -1.99 -1.11
N PRO A 315 0.51 -1.77 -0.32
CA PRO A 315 -0.71 -1.12 -0.81
C PRO A 315 -0.38 0.30 -1.27
N ASN A 316 -0.77 0.65 -2.49
CA ASN A 316 -0.66 2.01 -3.02
C ASN A 316 -1.98 2.40 -3.68
N GLN A 317 -2.71 3.37 -3.10
CA GLN A 317 -3.97 3.88 -3.65
C GLN A 317 -3.79 4.62 -4.98
N ASN A 318 -2.59 5.18 -5.19
CA ASN A 318 -2.22 5.90 -6.39
C ASN A 318 -1.03 5.17 -7.03
N PRO A 319 -1.24 3.96 -7.59
CA PRO A 319 -0.18 3.30 -8.31
C PRO A 319 0.22 4.22 -9.47
N THR A 320 1.40 4.82 -9.38
CA THR A 320 1.99 5.50 -10.53
C THR A 320 2.22 4.43 -11.59
N THR A 321 1.42 4.46 -12.66
CA THR A 321 1.70 3.70 -13.87
C THR A 321 3.05 4.19 -14.40
N ASP A 322 4.12 3.44 -14.12
CA ASP A 322 5.43 3.76 -14.65
C ASP A 322 5.64 3.02 -15.96
N TYR A 323 5.47 3.75 -17.05
CA TYR A 323 5.77 3.27 -18.40
C TYR A 323 7.29 3.28 -18.58
N THR A 324 7.87 2.10 -18.79
CA THR A 324 9.34 1.91 -18.82
C THR A 324 9.84 1.40 -20.17
N ASN A 325 8.96 0.91 -21.04
CA ASN A 325 9.36 0.44 -22.36
C ASN A 325 9.47 1.62 -23.33
N LEU A 326 10.69 2.00 -23.71
CA LEU A 326 10.92 3.09 -24.66
C LEU A 326 10.41 2.71 -26.07
N VAL A 327 9.42 3.44 -26.58
CA VAL A 327 8.78 3.17 -27.89
C VAL A 327 9.17 4.18 -28.97
N TRP A 328 9.57 5.39 -28.59
CA TRP A 328 10.01 6.42 -29.52
C TRP A 328 10.93 7.42 -28.82
N SER A 329 11.93 7.94 -29.54
CA SER A 329 12.82 8.98 -29.01
C SER A 329 13.48 9.81 -30.10
N ASP A 330 13.89 11.02 -29.72
CA ASP A 330 14.92 11.78 -30.43
C ASP A 330 15.91 12.38 -29.44
N GLU A 331 17.19 12.02 -29.61
CA GLU A 331 18.29 12.40 -28.73
C GLU A 331 19.15 13.53 -29.33
N PHE A 332 18.74 14.07 -30.49
CA PHE A 332 19.36 15.22 -31.16
C PHE A 332 20.90 15.16 -31.29
N ASN A 333 21.45 13.97 -31.51
CA ASN A 333 22.89 13.71 -31.60
C ASN A 333 23.50 13.95 -32.98
N THR A 334 22.73 14.47 -33.95
CA THR A 334 23.20 14.75 -35.31
C THR A 334 22.97 16.21 -35.67
N ASP A 335 24.06 16.98 -35.74
CA ASP A 335 24.01 18.40 -36.10
C ASP A 335 23.37 18.61 -37.49
N GLY A 336 22.56 19.65 -37.64
CA GLY A 336 21.88 19.98 -38.88
C GLY A 336 20.41 20.33 -38.71
N ALA A 337 19.58 19.98 -39.69
CA ALA A 337 18.13 20.10 -39.56
C ALA A 337 17.58 18.94 -38.70
N PRO A 338 16.49 19.16 -37.95
CA PRO A 338 15.73 18.09 -37.29
C PRO A 338 15.40 16.92 -38.24
N ASP A 339 15.39 15.70 -37.70
CA ASP A 339 15.16 14.48 -38.49
C ASP A 339 13.78 14.50 -39.14
N ALA A 340 13.74 14.56 -40.48
CA ALA A 340 12.51 14.60 -41.27
C ALA A 340 11.69 13.30 -41.22
N ALA A 341 12.26 12.20 -40.71
CA ALA A 341 11.51 10.99 -40.40
C ALA A 341 10.68 11.13 -39.11
N LYS A 342 11.04 12.07 -38.23
CA LYS A 342 10.44 12.27 -36.91
C LYS A 342 9.60 13.54 -36.82
N TRP A 343 10.04 14.61 -37.49
CA TRP A 343 9.48 15.95 -37.34
C TRP A 343 8.93 16.51 -38.65
N ASN A 344 7.78 17.16 -38.53
CA ASN A 344 7.19 18.07 -39.51
C ASN A 344 7.19 19.50 -38.95
N TYR A 345 6.95 20.48 -39.82
CA TYR A 345 6.89 21.90 -39.45
C TYR A 345 5.51 22.49 -39.74
N ASP A 346 5.00 23.29 -38.82
CA ASP A 346 3.98 24.29 -39.13
C ASP A 346 4.68 25.58 -39.58
N LEU A 347 4.28 26.11 -40.73
CA LEU A 347 4.91 27.27 -41.36
C LEU A 347 3.95 28.46 -41.46
N GLY A 348 4.49 29.66 -41.37
CA GLY A 348 3.72 30.89 -41.53
C GLY A 348 3.20 31.47 -40.21
N ARG A 349 2.17 32.31 -40.33
CA ARG A 349 1.57 33.06 -39.21
C ARG A 349 0.27 32.45 -38.67
N GLY A 350 -0.20 31.38 -39.31
CA GLY A 350 -1.50 30.77 -39.04
C GLY A 350 -2.66 31.77 -39.21
N ASP A 351 -3.87 31.28 -39.00
CA ASP A 351 -5.04 32.14 -38.96
C ASP A 351 -5.10 32.87 -37.62
N ASN A 352 -5.32 34.20 -37.66
CA ASN A 352 -5.42 35.07 -36.46
C ASN A 352 -4.24 34.94 -35.47
N GLY A 353 -3.02 34.71 -35.96
CA GLY A 353 -1.85 34.49 -35.12
C GLY A 353 -1.95 33.17 -34.38
N TRP A 354 -2.13 32.08 -35.14
CA TRP A 354 -2.33 30.71 -34.66
C TRP A 354 -3.48 30.56 -33.64
N GLY A 355 -4.54 31.37 -33.78
CA GLY A 355 -5.70 31.39 -32.89
C GLY A 355 -5.50 32.21 -31.60
N ASN A 356 -4.27 32.64 -31.30
CA ASN A 356 -3.90 33.27 -30.03
C ASN A 356 -3.33 34.69 -30.18
N ASN A 357 -3.56 35.35 -31.32
CA ASN A 357 -3.01 36.69 -31.62
C ASN A 357 -1.47 36.76 -31.60
N GLU A 358 -0.81 35.61 -31.79
CA GLU A 358 0.65 35.45 -31.79
C GLU A 358 1.31 36.32 -32.88
N LYS A 359 2.57 36.73 -32.64
CA LYS A 359 3.27 37.76 -33.45
C LYS A 359 4.39 37.22 -34.32
N GLN A 360 4.74 35.94 -34.22
CA GLN A 360 5.80 35.33 -35.01
C GLN A 360 5.30 34.76 -36.34
N ASN A 361 6.25 34.65 -37.28
CA ASN A 361 6.15 33.78 -38.44
C ASN A 361 7.00 32.52 -38.19
N TYR A 362 6.37 31.35 -38.10
CA TYR A 362 7.09 30.09 -37.95
C TYR A 362 7.78 29.69 -39.27
N THR A 363 9.04 29.28 -39.19
CA THR A 363 9.87 28.85 -40.32
C THR A 363 10.58 27.53 -40.03
N ASN A 364 11.15 26.94 -41.07
CA ASN A 364 12.12 25.84 -40.98
C ASN A 364 13.56 26.31 -41.31
N ALA A 365 13.83 27.61 -41.21
CA ALA A 365 15.16 28.16 -41.46
C ALA A 365 16.12 27.71 -40.36
N ALA A 366 17.38 27.41 -40.73
CA ALA A 366 18.42 27.01 -39.78
C ALA A 366 18.73 28.07 -38.70
N THR A 367 18.28 29.31 -38.90
CA THR A 367 18.36 30.40 -37.92
C THR A 367 17.27 30.36 -36.86
N ASN A 368 16.15 29.66 -37.11
CA ASN A 368 15.06 29.47 -36.15
C ASN A 368 15.04 28.07 -35.55
N VAL A 369 15.56 27.06 -36.26
CA VAL A 369 15.58 25.69 -35.79
C VAL A 369 16.77 24.93 -36.35
N LYS A 370 17.55 24.30 -35.47
CA LYS A 370 18.63 23.38 -35.83
C LYS A 370 18.93 22.43 -34.69
N VAL A 371 19.47 21.28 -35.02
CA VAL A 371 20.19 20.43 -34.07
C VAL A 371 21.64 20.90 -34.04
N GLN A 372 22.17 21.19 -32.85
CA GLN A 372 23.56 21.56 -32.66
C GLN A 372 24.05 21.15 -31.28
N GLY A 373 25.19 20.46 -31.23
CA GLY A 373 25.88 20.17 -29.97
C GLY A 373 25.06 19.29 -29.03
N GLY A 374 24.36 18.30 -29.58
CA GLY A 374 23.52 17.37 -28.83
C GLY A 374 22.14 17.92 -28.43
N ASN A 375 21.72 19.08 -28.94
CA ASN A 375 20.43 19.67 -28.59
C ASN A 375 19.67 20.11 -29.85
N LEU A 376 18.34 19.97 -29.83
CA LEU A 376 17.46 20.75 -30.67
C LEU A 376 17.38 22.18 -30.12
N VAL A 377 17.62 23.16 -30.97
CA VAL A 377 17.59 24.58 -30.61
C VAL A 377 16.50 25.27 -31.43
N ILE A 378 15.44 25.73 -30.76
CA ILE A 378 14.37 26.56 -31.35
C ILE A 378 14.60 28.00 -30.92
N THR A 379 14.93 28.88 -31.86
CA THR A 379 15.26 30.28 -31.61
C THR A 379 14.15 31.21 -32.12
N ALA A 380 13.53 31.93 -31.20
CA ALA A 380 12.66 33.07 -31.52
C ALA A 380 13.52 34.32 -31.71
N LYS A 381 13.24 35.11 -32.76
CA LYS A 381 14.05 36.27 -33.16
C LYS A 381 13.17 37.46 -33.51
N LYS A 382 13.66 38.66 -33.22
CA LYS A 382 13.13 39.92 -33.76
C LYS A 382 13.75 40.16 -35.13
N GLU A 383 13.02 39.80 -36.18
CA GLU A 383 13.40 40.03 -37.56
C GLU A 383 12.16 40.05 -38.46
N ALA A 384 12.20 40.88 -39.50
CA ALA A 384 11.14 40.91 -40.49
C ALA A 384 11.10 39.57 -41.26
N SER A 385 10.03 38.81 -41.09
CA SER A 385 9.86 37.48 -41.71
C SER A 385 8.40 37.22 -42.04
N GLY A 386 8.08 36.86 -43.28
CA GLY A 386 6.72 36.45 -43.67
C GLY A 386 5.61 37.48 -43.35
N GLY A 387 5.95 38.77 -43.33
CA GLY A 387 5.02 39.84 -42.95
C GLY A 387 4.76 39.98 -41.44
N ALA A 388 5.63 39.40 -40.61
CA ALA A 388 5.68 39.59 -39.16
C ALA A 388 7.02 40.22 -38.73
N ASP A 389 7.06 40.80 -37.53
CA ASP A 389 8.27 41.41 -36.95
C ASP A 389 9.13 40.40 -36.16
N TYR A 390 8.65 39.17 -36.04
CA TYR A 390 9.31 38.10 -35.32
C TYR A 390 9.28 36.81 -36.12
N SER A 391 10.29 35.96 -35.95
CA SER A 391 10.38 34.62 -36.50
C SER A 391 10.62 33.60 -35.40
N SER A 392 10.21 32.35 -35.61
CA SER A 392 10.46 31.23 -34.69
C SER A 392 10.28 29.89 -35.44
N ALA A 393 10.19 28.76 -34.73
CA ALA A 393 9.78 27.48 -35.30
C ALA A 393 8.72 26.76 -34.45
N ARG A 394 7.93 25.91 -35.12
CA ARG A 394 6.94 25.00 -34.53
C ARG A 394 7.07 23.64 -35.18
N LEU A 395 7.57 22.67 -34.43
CA LEU A 395 7.76 21.29 -34.87
C LEU A 395 6.62 20.43 -34.34
N LYS A 396 6.25 19.40 -35.09
CA LYS A 396 5.25 18.41 -34.67
C LYS A 396 5.58 17.00 -35.16
N THR A 397 5.15 15.99 -34.41
CA THR A 397 5.23 14.58 -34.83
C THR A 397 4.00 14.11 -35.62
N ASP A 398 3.03 15.00 -35.89
CA ASP A 398 1.84 14.71 -36.71
C ASP A 398 2.21 14.01 -38.02
N ALA A 399 1.47 12.97 -38.39
CA ALA A 399 1.73 12.08 -39.53
C ALA A 399 3.09 11.33 -39.52
N LYS A 400 3.85 11.38 -38.41
CA LYS A 400 5.11 10.65 -38.21
C LYS A 400 5.04 9.70 -37.02
N PHE A 401 4.55 10.20 -35.89
CA PHE A 401 4.37 9.43 -34.66
C PHE A 401 3.22 10.02 -33.84
N ALA A 402 2.27 9.15 -33.49
CA ALA A 402 1.19 9.42 -32.56
C ALA A 402 0.96 8.18 -31.71
N PHE A 403 0.46 8.36 -30.49
CA PHE A 403 0.34 7.29 -29.51
C PHE A 403 -0.80 7.58 -28.54
N THR A 404 -1.35 6.52 -27.94
CA THR A 404 -2.33 6.62 -26.86
C THR A 404 -1.73 6.06 -25.57
N TYR A 405 -1.78 6.86 -24.50
CA TYR A 405 -1.18 6.57 -23.19
C TYR A 405 0.34 6.37 -23.22
N GLY A 406 0.98 6.59 -22.09
CA GLY A 406 2.41 6.43 -21.94
C GLY A 406 3.02 7.49 -21.04
N LYS A 407 4.35 7.49 -20.99
CA LYS A 407 5.14 8.55 -20.36
C LYS A 407 5.90 9.32 -21.43
N VAL A 408 5.76 10.64 -21.45
CA VAL A 408 6.62 11.52 -22.26
C VAL A 408 7.58 12.22 -21.32
N GLU A 409 8.86 12.26 -21.69
CA GLU A 409 9.89 13.05 -21.04
C GLU A 409 10.57 13.94 -22.07
N VAL A 410 10.58 15.25 -21.81
CA VAL A 410 11.30 16.23 -22.62
C VAL A 410 12.25 16.98 -21.71
N LYS A 411 13.55 16.80 -21.92
CA LYS A 411 14.56 17.52 -21.15
C LYS A 411 14.94 18.81 -21.87
N ALA A 412 14.57 19.95 -21.30
CA ALA A 412 14.69 21.24 -21.96
C ALA A 412 15.13 22.36 -21.02
N LYS A 413 15.73 23.39 -21.61
CA LYS A 413 16.04 24.69 -21.02
C LYS A 413 15.28 25.75 -21.82
N LEU A 414 14.54 26.61 -21.12
CA LEU A 414 13.53 27.50 -21.71
C LEU A 414 14.11 28.88 -22.07
N PRO A 415 13.55 29.58 -23.07
CA PRO A 415 13.95 30.95 -23.39
C PRO A 415 13.63 31.91 -22.23
N SER A 416 14.47 32.95 -22.11
CA SER A 416 14.16 34.14 -21.31
C SER A 416 13.66 35.29 -22.18
N GLY A 417 12.95 36.24 -21.57
CA GLY A 417 12.62 37.53 -22.18
C GLY A 417 11.12 37.77 -22.26
N ALA A 418 10.68 38.93 -21.79
CA ALA A 418 9.28 39.33 -21.82
C ALA A 418 8.69 39.21 -23.24
N GLY A 419 7.61 38.44 -23.35
CA GLY A 419 6.93 38.13 -24.61
C GLY A 419 7.23 36.76 -25.21
N THR A 420 8.22 36.00 -24.72
CA THR A 420 8.41 34.60 -25.18
C THR A 420 7.36 33.68 -24.58
N TRP A 421 6.87 32.73 -25.36
CA TRP A 421 5.94 31.68 -24.93
C TRP A 421 6.37 30.31 -25.49
N PRO A 422 7.35 29.64 -24.87
CA PRO A 422 7.68 28.25 -25.18
C PRO A 422 6.57 27.29 -24.73
N ALA A 423 6.34 26.25 -25.52
CA ALA A 423 5.39 25.18 -25.20
C ALA A 423 5.91 23.80 -25.61
N ILE A 424 5.67 22.82 -24.74
CA ILE A 424 5.79 21.37 -24.97
C ILE A 424 4.40 20.79 -24.70
N TRP A 425 3.74 20.34 -25.74
CA TRP A 425 2.32 20.04 -25.68
C TRP A 425 1.91 18.99 -26.71
N MET A 426 0.72 18.45 -26.55
CA MET A 426 0.20 17.38 -27.40
C MET A 426 -1.21 17.71 -27.86
N LEU A 427 -1.55 17.32 -29.08
CA LEU A 427 -2.89 17.50 -29.66
C LEU A 427 -3.42 16.17 -30.18
N GLY A 428 -4.74 15.95 -30.05
CA GLY A 428 -5.37 14.75 -30.59
C GLY A 428 -5.18 14.62 -32.11
N GLN A 429 -4.71 13.46 -32.56
CA GLN A 429 -4.44 13.13 -33.97
C GLN A 429 -5.68 13.24 -34.86
N ASN A 430 -6.87 13.19 -34.27
CA ASN A 430 -8.16 13.33 -34.94
C ASN A 430 -8.62 14.79 -35.12
N TYR A 431 -7.76 15.79 -34.90
CA TYR A 431 -8.10 17.23 -35.00
C TYR A 431 -8.80 17.64 -36.31
N ALA A 432 -8.53 16.96 -37.43
CA ALA A 432 -9.17 17.24 -38.70
C ALA A 432 -10.66 16.84 -38.74
N SER A 433 -11.05 15.77 -38.03
CA SER A 433 -12.44 15.30 -37.95
C SER A 433 -13.14 15.71 -36.65
N LYS A 434 -12.38 16.03 -35.61
CA LYS A 434 -12.83 16.60 -34.34
C LYS A 434 -12.09 17.91 -34.08
N PRO A 435 -12.57 19.04 -34.61
CA PRO A 435 -11.91 20.33 -34.42
C PRO A 435 -11.70 20.65 -32.94
N TRP A 436 -10.64 21.40 -32.64
CA TRP A 436 -10.36 21.88 -31.30
C TRP A 436 -11.57 22.65 -30.72
N PRO A 437 -11.93 22.45 -29.43
CA PRO A 437 -11.23 21.66 -28.41
C PRO A 437 -11.64 20.17 -28.36
N ALA A 438 -12.45 19.67 -29.29
CA ALA A 438 -12.99 18.31 -29.23
C ALA A 438 -11.95 17.20 -29.48
N CYS A 439 -10.83 17.50 -30.13
CA CYS A 439 -9.69 16.57 -30.22
C CYS A 439 -8.89 16.43 -28.93
N GLY A 440 -9.06 17.36 -27.98
CA GLY A 440 -8.27 17.42 -26.76
C GLY A 440 -6.85 17.97 -26.99
N GLU A 441 -6.32 18.58 -25.93
CA GLU A 441 -4.98 19.16 -25.86
C GLU A 441 -4.40 18.91 -24.46
N ILE A 442 -3.13 18.50 -24.40
CA ILE A 442 -2.39 18.31 -23.15
C ILE A 442 -1.14 19.18 -23.21
N ASP A 443 -1.15 20.28 -22.48
CA ASP A 443 0.00 21.14 -22.29
C ASP A 443 0.83 20.61 -21.12
N ILE A 444 1.91 19.91 -21.47
CA ILE A 444 2.85 19.32 -20.49
C ILE A 444 3.61 20.45 -19.80
N MET A 445 4.03 21.45 -20.58
CA MET A 445 4.74 22.64 -20.13
C MET A 445 4.40 23.80 -21.04
N GLU A 446 3.88 24.87 -20.45
CA GLU A 446 3.94 26.21 -20.99
C GLU A 446 4.71 27.12 -20.03
N HIS A 447 5.39 28.11 -20.59
CA HIS A 447 6.05 29.16 -19.83
C HIS A 447 5.88 30.49 -20.53
N VAL A 448 5.86 31.57 -19.75
CA VAL A 448 5.72 32.94 -20.26
C VAL A 448 6.87 33.78 -19.76
N GLY A 449 7.63 34.39 -20.66
CA GLY A 449 8.78 35.21 -20.30
C GLY A 449 8.45 36.46 -19.46
N ASN A 450 7.18 36.92 -19.50
CA ASN A 450 6.67 37.96 -18.60
C ASN A 450 6.47 37.48 -17.15
N ASN A 451 6.49 36.17 -16.91
CA ASN A 451 6.44 35.56 -15.59
C ASN A 451 7.50 34.46 -15.50
N GLN A 452 8.76 34.88 -15.57
CA GLN A 452 9.93 34.01 -15.55
C GLN A 452 9.81 32.98 -14.40
N ASN A 453 10.24 31.74 -14.63
CA ASN A 453 10.22 30.63 -13.67
C ASN A 453 8.84 30.04 -13.34
N VAL A 454 7.73 30.63 -13.78
CA VAL A 454 6.40 30.02 -13.58
C VAL A 454 6.07 29.10 -14.74
N ILE A 455 5.95 27.80 -14.44
CA ILE A 455 5.54 26.78 -15.39
C ILE A 455 4.05 26.50 -15.23
N LEU A 456 3.36 26.41 -16.34
CA LEU A 456 1.96 26.03 -16.43
C LEU A 456 1.84 24.65 -17.06
N SER A 457 0.83 23.91 -16.63
CA SER A 457 0.33 22.74 -17.34
C SER A 457 -1.18 22.86 -17.43
N THR A 458 -1.71 22.68 -18.63
CA THR A 458 -3.11 22.93 -18.96
C THR A 458 -3.67 21.76 -19.77
N LEU A 459 -4.91 21.39 -19.50
CA LEU A 459 -5.67 20.48 -20.36
C LEU A 459 -6.83 21.25 -20.99
N HIS A 460 -6.94 21.19 -22.32
CA HIS A 460 -8.07 21.75 -23.04
C HIS A 460 -8.96 20.65 -23.64
N TYR A 461 -10.26 20.75 -23.39
CA TYR A 461 -11.28 19.84 -23.89
C TYR A 461 -12.67 20.53 -23.87
N PRO A 462 -13.73 19.95 -24.46
CA PRO A 462 -15.05 20.58 -24.49
C PRO A 462 -15.53 21.01 -23.09
N GLY A 463 -15.91 22.28 -22.95
CA GLY A 463 -16.31 22.89 -21.67
C GLY A 463 -15.16 23.49 -20.86
N HIS A 464 -13.91 23.13 -21.16
CA HIS A 464 -12.71 23.57 -20.43
C HIS A 464 -11.60 23.92 -21.44
N SER A 465 -11.69 25.07 -22.09
CA SER A 465 -10.77 25.45 -23.19
C SER A 465 -10.48 26.95 -23.22
N GLY A 466 -9.41 27.34 -23.93
CA GLY A 466 -8.92 28.73 -23.95
C GLY A 466 -8.58 29.21 -22.54
N GLY A 467 -9.01 30.43 -22.16
CA GLY A 467 -8.80 30.94 -20.80
C GLY A 467 -9.47 30.15 -19.67
N ASN A 468 -10.32 29.16 -19.99
CA ASN A 468 -10.98 28.27 -19.04
C ASN A 468 -10.43 26.83 -19.08
N GLY A 469 -9.22 26.62 -19.61
CA GLY A 469 -8.53 25.33 -19.51
C GLY A 469 -8.41 24.87 -18.06
N VAL A 470 -8.32 23.55 -17.84
CA VAL A 470 -7.99 23.04 -16.51
C VAL A 470 -6.49 23.23 -16.34
N THR A 471 -6.09 24.21 -15.53
CA THR A 471 -4.69 24.65 -15.39
C THR A 471 -4.20 24.46 -13.97
N SER A 472 -2.94 24.02 -13.84
CA SER A 472 -2.12 24.18 -12.64
C SER A 472 -0.85 24.95 -12.98
N SER A 473 -0.27 25.63 -11.99
CA SER A 473 1.00 26.34 -12.17
C SER A 473 1.85 26.28 -10.91
N LYS A 474 3.17 26.30 -11.09
CA LYS A 474 4.14 26.31 -10.00
C LYS A 474 5.42 27.01 -10.44
N THR A 475 6.14 27.60 -9.48
CA THR A 475 7.41 28.25 -9.72
C THR A 475 8.56 27.25 -9.58
N TYR A 476 9.42 27.18 -10.59
CA TYR A 476 10.64 26.38 -10.61
C TYR A 476 11.83 27.29 -10.89
N ALA A 477 12.89 27.22 -10.08
CA ALA A 477 14.06 28.05 -10.28
C ALA A 477 14.78 27.69 -11.58
N ASN A 478 15.55 28.62 -12.15
CA ASN A 478 16.55 28.38 -13.17
C ASN A 478 16.06 27.76 -14.50
N VAL A 479 14.75 27.81 -14.81
CA VAL A 479 14.19 27.16 -16.02
C VAL A 479 14.81 27.65 -17.34
N SER A 480 15.45 28.83 -17.34
CA SER A 480 16.15 29.37 -18.51
C SER A 480 17.68 29.25 -18.47
N THR A 481 18.25 28.77 -17.37
CA THR A 481 19.70 28.63 -17.20
C THR A 481 20.12 27.16 -17.01
N GLU A 482 19.20 26.29 -16.62
CA GLU A 482 19.41 24.86 -16.38
C GLU A 482 18.40 24.02 -17.17
N PHE A 483 18.78 22.77 -17.47
CA PHE A 483 17.86 21.80 -18.07
C PHE A 483 16.98 21.17 -16.99
N HIS A 484 15.68 21.10 -17.26
CA HIS A 484 14.70 20.37 -16.46
C HIS A 484 14.01 19.31 -17.31
N VAL A 485 13.47 18.27 -16.67
CA VAL A 485 12.66 17.25 -17.34
C VAL A 485 11.18 17.60 -17.21
N TYR A 486 10.55 17.99 -18.31
CA TYR A 486 9.11 18.18 -18.38
C TYR A 486 8.47 16.85 -18.77
N LYS A 487 7.62 16.31 -17.89
CA LYS A 487 7.15 14.93 -17.96
C LYS A 487 5.63 14.87 -17.87
N VAL A 488 5.01 13.97 -18.64
CA VAL A 488 3.62 13.56 -18.42
C VAL A 488 3.54 12.04 -18.30
N ILE A 489 2.79 11.56 -17.33
CA ILE A 489 2.31 10.18 -17.23
C ILE A 489 0.83 10.21 -17.58
N TRP A 490 0.49 9.69 -18.75
CA TRP A 490 -0.86 9.65 -19.29
C TRP A 490 -1.37 8.22 -19.32
N SER A 491 -2.46 7.97 -18.63
CA SER A 491 -3.08 6.65 -18.50
C SER A 491 -4.60 6.73 -18.70
N PRO A 492 -5.29 5.59 -18.82
CA PRO A 492 -6.76 5.57 -18.82
C PRO A 492 -7.39 6.21 -17.56
N ALA A 493 -6.64 6.29 -16.44
CA ALA A 493 -7.16 6.76 -15.15
C ALA A 493 -6.79 8.22 -14.82
N SER A 494 -5.70 8.75 -15.39
CA SER A 494 -5.24 10.11 -15.11
C SER A 494 -4.24 10.64 -16.14
N VAL A 495 -4.13 11.96 -16.20
CA VAL A 495 -3.05 12.72 -16.85
C VAL A 495 -2.31 13.48 -15.75
N ASN A 496 -1.07 13.08 -15.48
CA ASN A 496 -0.23 13.68 -14.44
C ASN A 496 1.02 14.31 -15.07
N THR A 497 1.22 15.61 -14.88
CA THR A 497 2.39 16.33 -15.37
C THR A 497 3.35 16.70 -14.25
N TYR A 498 4.63 16.72 -14.57
CA TYR A 498 5.73 16.91 -13.63
C TYR A 498 6.78 17.83 -14.23
N VAL A 499 7.48 18.53 -13.36
CA VAL A 499 8.79 19.13 -13.66
C VAL A 499 9.80 18.39 -12.78
N ASP A 500 10.78 17.76 -13.41
CA ASP A 500 11.68 16.79 -12.79
C ASP A 500 10.88 15.67 -12.10
N ASP A 501 10.97 15.57 -10.77
CA ASP A 501 10.24 14.61 -9.95
C ASP A 501 9.06 15.23 -9.18
N ASP A 502 8.80 16.51 -9.40
CA ASP A 502 7.76 17.26 -8.69
C ASP A 502 6.46 17.29 -9.49
N LEU A 503 5.36 16.85 -8.87
CA LEU A 503 4.04 16.82 -9.49
C LEU A 503 3.51 18.26 -9.66
N LEU A 504 3.28 18.66 -10.90
CA LEU A 504 2.72 19.97 -11.25
C LEU A 504 1.19 19.92 -11.34
N HIS A 505 0.65 18.91 -12.02
CA HIS A 505 -0.77 18.82 -12.30
C HIS A 505 -1.23 17.37 -12.35
N SER A 506 -2.43 17.09 -11.83
CA SER A 506 -3.05 15.75 -11.84
C SER A 506 -4.53 15.91 -12.17
N VAL A 507 -4.93 15.39 -13.32
CA VAL A 507 -6.32 15.42 -13.79
C VAL A 507 -6.83 13.98 -13.94
N PRO A 508 -7.95 13.62 -13.27
CA PRO A 508 -8.59 12.33 -13.50
C PRO A 508 -8.98 12.15 -14.98
N ASN A 509 -8.75 10.97 -15.52
CA ASN A 509 -9.14 10.60 -16.87
C ASN A 509 -10.20 9.50 -16.83
N ASP A 510 -11.14 9.55 -17.77
CA ASP A 510 -12.14 8.51 -18.01
C ASP A 510 -12.59 8.54 -19.48
N GLY A 511 -13.42 7.58 -19.87
CA GLY A 511 -13.86 7.43 -21.27
C GLY A 511 -14.73 8.57 -21.82
N SER A 512 -15.14 9.55 -21.00
CA SER A 512 -15.87 10.74 -21.46
C SER A 512 -14.97 11.87 -21.96
N LEU A 513 -13.69 11.85 -21.61
CA LEU A 513 -12.72 12.86 -22.00
C LEU A 513 -12.03 12.51 -23.33
N PRO A 514 -11.51 13.49 -24.09
CA PRO A 514 -10.83 13.22 -25.36
C PRO A 514 -9.43 12.60 -25.21
N PHE A 515 -8.93 12.39 -23.99
CA PHE A 515 -7.60 11.85 -23.69
C PHE A 515 -7.55 10.31 -23.74
N ASN A 516 -8.26 9.72 -24.70
CA ASN A 516 -8.40 8.26 -24.88
C ASN A 516 -8.26 7.88 -26.38
N SER A 517 -7.50 8.66 -27.13
CA SER A 517 -7.22 8.48 -28.56
C SER A 517 -5.78 8.88 -28.83
N ASP A 518 -5.27 8.64 -30.04
CA ASP A 518 -3.87 8.99 -30.34
C ASP A 518 -3.64 10.50 -30.30
N PHE A 519 -2.52 10.90 -29.70
CA PHE A 519 -2.02 12.28 -29.69
C PHE A 519 -0.63 12.33 -30.33
N PHE A 520 -0.30 13.48 -30.92
CA PHE A 520 1.04 13.79 -31.42
C PHE A 520 1.65 14.96 -30.64
N LEU A 521 2.99 15.03 -30.59
CA LEU A 521 3.73 16.03 -29.84
C LEU A 521 3.99 17.29 -30.68
N ILE A 522 4.00 18.45 -30.04
CA ILE A 522 4.30 19.76 -30.62
C ILE A 522 5.31 20.49 -29.73
N LEU A 523 6.31 21.12 -30.37
CA LEU A 523 7.35 21.92 -29.74
C LEU A 523 7.44 23.28 -30.44
N ASN A 524 7.29 24.38 -29.71
CA ASN A 524 7.42 25.72 -30.30
C ASN A 524 7.83 26.79 -29.29
N VAL A 525 8.22 27.95 -29.83
CA VAL A 525 8.34 29.20 -29.07
C VAL A 525 7.51 30.28 -29.76
N ALA A 526 6.34 30.60 -29.23
CA ALA A 526 5.51 31.71 -29.68
C ALA A 526 6.04 33.07 -29.17
N MET A 527 5.61 34.16 -29.81
CA MET A 527 5.94 35.53 -29.44
C MET A 527 4.66 36.34 -29.22
N GLY A 528 4.53 36.92 -28.03
CA GLY A 528 3.39 37.71 -27.59
C GLY A 528 2.11 36.88 -27.56
N GLY A 529 1.05 37.41 -28.17
CA GLY A 529 -0.27 36.77 -28.15
C GLY A 529 -0.98 36.89 -26.80
N ASN A 530 -2.08 36.16 -26.67
CA ASN A 530 -2.98 36.26 -25.52
C ASN A 530 -2.30 35.85 -24.20
N LEU A 531 -1.45 34.82 -24.22
CA LEU A 531 -0.73 34.35 -23.03
C LEU A 531 0.66 34.97 -22.91
N GLY A 532 1.44 35.00 -24.00
CA GLY A 532 2.80 35.56 -23.99
C GLY A 532 2.84 37.07 -23.69
N GLY A 533 1.79 37.82 -24.04
CA GLY A 533 1.58 39.20 -23.62
C GLY A 533 2.51 40.22 -24.32
N ASN A 534 2.88 41.27 -23.59
CA ASN A 534 3.74 42.33 -24.12
C ASN A 534 5.15 41.80 -24.41
N ILE A 535 5.66 42.11 -25.60
CA ILE A 535 7.04 41.79 -25.99
C ILE A 535 7.94 42.98 -25.64
N ASP A 536 9.07 42.72 -24.98
CA ASP A 536 10.06 43.75 -24.69
C ASP A 536 10.59 44.37 -26.00
N GLY A 537 10.57 45.70 -26.09
CA GLY A 537 11.11 46.43 -27.23
C GLY A 537 12.60 46.17 -27.47
N ALA A 538 13.34 45.80 -26.42
CA ALA A 538 14.75 45.43 -26.49
C ALA A 538 15.00 43.95 -26.84
N PHE A 539 13.96 43.12 -26.99
CA PHE A 539 14.10 41.72 -27.38
C PHE A 539 14.84 41.60 -28.72
N THR A 540 15.84 40.72 -28.78
CA THR A 540 16.61 40.42 -30.00
C THR A 540 16.40 38.98 -30.41
N GLN A 541 16.79 38.03 -29.57
CA GLN A 541 16.53 36.61 -29.75
C GLN A 541 16.61 35.86 -28.42
N SER A 542 15.96 34.71 -28.35
CA SER A 542 16.04 33.77 -27.22
C SER A 542 15.70 32.37 -27.70
N SER A 543 16.24 31.33 -27.05
CA SER A 543 16.10 29.95 -27.51
C SER A 543 15.53 29.02 -26.46
N MET A 544 14.70 28.07 -26.90
CA MET A 544 14.44 26.83 -26.19
C MET A 544 15.45 25.79 -26.67
N GLU A 545 16.19 25.19 -25.76
CA GLU A 545 17.15 24.11 -26.02
C GLU A 545 16.60 22.81 -25.46
N ILE A 546 16.60 21.74 -26.25
CA ILE A 546 16.04 20.44 -25.88
C ILE A 546 17.12 19.37 -26.09
N ASP A 547 17.49 18.68 -25.01
CA ASP A 547 18.48 17.60 -24.97
C ASP A 547 17.89 16.32 -25.58
N TYR A 548 16.68 15.94 -25.15
CA TYR A 548 15.98 14.79 -25.72
C TYR A 548 14.46 14.91 -25.62
N VAL A 549 13.79 14.10 -26.44
CA VAL A 549 12.39 13.69 -26.28
C VAL A 549 12.35 12.17 -26.21
N ARG A 550 11.70 11.62 -25.17
CA ARG A 550 11.52 10.17 -25.01
C ARG A 550 10.07 9.85 -24.68
N ILE A 551 9.56 8.78 -25.28
CA ILE A 551 8.18 8.31 -25.09
C ILE A 551 8.22 6.83 -24.74
N TYR A 552 7.57 6.47 -23.64
CA TYR A 552 7.51 5.13 -23.06
C TYR A 552 6.06 4.63 -22.98
N GLN A 553 5.87 3.33 -23.10
CA GLN A 553 4.58 2.65 -22.88
C GLN A 553 4.73 1.40 -22.01
#